data_AF-F0R1N4-F1
#
_entry.id   AF-F0R1N4-F1
#
_cell.length_a   1.000
_cell.length_b   1.000
_cell.length_c   1.000
_cell.angle_alpha   90.00
_cell.angle_beta   90.00
_cell.angle_gamma   90.00
#
_symmetry.space_group_name_H-M   'P 1'
#
loop_
_entity.id
_entity.type
_entity.pdbx_description
1 polymer ?
#
loop_
_entity_poly.entity_id
_entity_poly.type
_entity_poly.pdbx_seq_one_letter_code
_entity_poly.pdbx_strand_id
1 'polypeptide(L)'
;MKTNEQNTEQAILEAAEAEFLEKGYDGAKMLAIARRAGVAHSMLHYYYRSKEKLFQAVMLRKTREIVPLFRGIFEQGLPFEETLNRIREERDRYLLSQVPQMPYFLLSEMLLKPGNRAMVIGLLERIEAVQRVKEMLEAEVEAGRIRPIRFGDFLFMLLTLDTSSLTAISVCRGKEGIETEVAQRLMASYREHNMQLILEALKP
;
A
#
# COMPACT_ATOMS: atom_id res chain seq x y z
N MET A 1 22.70 -2.53 -26.14
CA MET A 1 21.74 -3.62 -25.87
C MET A 1 20.95 -3.47 -24.56
N LYS A 2 21.45 -2.80 -23.50
CA LYS A 2 20.72 -2.64 -22.21
C LYS A 2 19.35 -1.94 -22.29
N THR A 3 19.18 -0.99 -23.22
CA THR A 3 17.95 -0.19 -23.34
C THR A 3 16.71 -1.01 -23.73
N ASN A 4 16.89 -2.09 -24.51
CA ASN A 4 15.76 -2.90 -24.98
C ASN A 4 15.30 -3.92 -23.91
N GLU A 5 16.23 -4.45 -23.13
CA GLU A 5 15.95 -5.36 -22.02
C GLU A 5 15.26 -4.65 -20.85
N GLN A 6 15.69 -3.42 -20.53
CA GLN A 6 15.04 -2.60 -19.49
C GLN A 6 13.60 -2.23 -19.85
N ASN A 7 13.35 -1.88 -21.12
CA ASN A 7 11.99 -1.61 -21.60
C ASN A 7 11.10 -2.87 -21.56
N THR A 8 11.69 -4.04 -21.85
CA THR A 8 10.96 -5.32 -21.82
C THR A 8 10.58 -5.73 -20.40
N GLU A 9 11.51 -5.63 -19.45
CA GLU A 9 11.23 -5.94 -18.04
C GLU A 9 10.15 -5.03 -17.47
N GLN A 10 10.24 -3.73 -17.76
CA GLN A 10 9.24 -2.76 -17.33
C GLN A 10 7.85 -3.07 -17.91
N ALA A 11 7.75 -3.41 -19.20
CA ALA A 11 6.49 -3.82 -19.83
C ALA A 11 5.89 -5.08 -19.18
N ILE A 12 6.74 -6.05 -18.81
CA ILE A 12 6.31 -7.24 -18.07
C ILE A 12 5.74 -6.87 -16.70
N LEU A 13 6.41 -5.99 -15.95
CA LEU A 13 5.96 -5.56 -14.62
C LEU A 13 4.66 -4.76 -14.66
N GLU A 14 4.49 -3.87 -15.63
CA GLU A 14 3.22 -3.12 -15.84
C GLU A 14 2.07 -4.05 -16.21
N ALA A 15 2.31 -4.98 -17.13
CA ALA A 15 1.31 -5.98 -17.49
C ALA A 15 0.95 -6.89 -16.31
N ALA A 16 1.93 -7.28 -15.50
CA ALA A 16 1.72 -8.12 -14.33
C ALA A 16 0.90 -7.40 -13.27
N GLU A 17 1.24 -6.15 -12.97
CA GLU A 17 0.47 -5.30 -12.05
C GLU A 17 -0.99 -5.22 -12.46
N ALA A 18 -1.27 -4.88 -13.72
CA ALA A 18 -2.64 -4.74 -14.21
C ALA A 18 -3.40 -6.07 -14.14
N GLU A 19 -2.78 -7.19 -14.52
CA GLU A 19 -3.39 -8.51 -14.40
C GLU A 19 -3.68 -8.89 -12.94
N PHE A 20 -2.76 -8.63 -12.01
CA PHE A 20 -2.94 -8.90 -10.59
C PHE A 20 -4.06 -8.05 -9.99
N LEU A 21 -4.10 -6.75 -10.29
CA LEU A 21 -5.15 -5.85 -9.79
C LEU A 21 -6.53 -6.21 -10.35
N GLU A 22 -6.62 -6.68 -11.60
CA GLU A 22 -7.89 -7.05 -12.24
C GLU A 22 -8.40 -8.45 -11.84
N LYS A 23 -7.50 -9.42 -11.65
CA LYS A 23 -7.86 -10.85 -11.52
C LYS A 23 -7.50 -11.44 -10.16
N GLY A 24 -6.82 -10.70 -9.29
CA GLY A 24 -6.19 -11.24 -8.08
C GLY A 24 -4.97 -12.10 -8.42
N TYR A 25 -4.24 -12.53 -7.39
CA TYR A 25 -3.06 -13.37 -7.56
C TYR A 25 -3.41 -14.71 -8.20
N ASP A 26 -4.44 -15.40 -7.72
CA ASP A 26 -4.84 -16.72 -8.24
C ASP A 26 -5.36 -16.67 -9.67
N GLY A 27 -6.21 -15.68 -9.97
CA GLY A 27 -6.82 -15.51 -11.29
C GLY A 27 -5.82 -15.06 -12.35
N ALA A 28 -4.75 -14.37 -11.96
CA ALA A 28 -3.70 -13.93 -12.86
C ALA A 28 -2.91 -15.12 -13.44
N LYS A 29 -2.79 -15.14 -14.77
CA LYS A 29 -2.06 -16.19 -15.51
C LYS A 29 -0.81 -15.62 -16.16
N MET A 30 0.34 -16.29 -15.97
CA MET A 30 1.63 -15.92 -16.59
C MET A 30 1.51 -15.74 -18.12
N LEU A 31 0.73 -16.59 -18.79
CA LEU A 31 0.47 -16.46 -20.23
C LEU A 31 -0.36 -15.22 -20.60
N ALA A 32 -1.31 -14.81 -19.75
CA ALA A 32 -2.07 -13.58 -19.97
C ALA A 32 -1.18 -12.35 -19.80
N ILE A 33 -0.32 -12.36 -18.78
CA ILE A 33 0.68 -11.30 -18.54
C ILE A 33 1.63 -11.17 -19.73
N ALA A 34 2.20 -12.28 -20.23
CA ALA A 34 3.10 -12.25 -21.39
C ALA A 34 2.43 -11.64 -22.63
N ARG A 35 1.17 -12.03 -22.90
CA ARG A 35 0.38 -11.46 -24.00
C ARG A 35 0.12 -9.97 -23.81
N ARG A 36 -0.24 -9.54 -22.60
CA ARG A 36 -0.48 -8.13 -22.26
C ARG A 36 0.79 -7.29 -22.40
N ALA A 37 1.94 -7.84 -22.04
CA ALA A 37 3.25 -7.20 -22.21
C ALA A 37 3.79 -7.21 -23.66
N GLY A 38 3.13 -7.91 -24.58
CA GLY A 38 3.60 -8.05 -25.97
C GLY A 38 4.87 -8.90 -26.11
N VAL A 39 5.14 -9.81 -25.16
CA VAL A 39 6.34 -10.66 -25.15
C VAL A 39 5.99 -12.14 -25.31
N ALA A 40 6.95 -12.93 -25.80
CA ALA A 40 6.83 -14.38 -25.79
C ALA A 40 6.76 -14.93 -24.35
N HIS A 41 5.99 -15.99 -24.13
CA HIS A 41 5.88 -16.61 -22.80
C HIS A 41 7.25 -17.07 -22.26
N SER A 42 8.14 -17.57 -23.13
CA SER A 42 9.52 -17.91 -22.79
C SER A 42 10.33 -16.71 -22.30
N MET A 43 10.11 -15.52 -22.88
CA MET A 43 10.79 -14.29 -22.48
C MET A 43 10.34 -13.85 -21.08
N LEU A 44 9.04 -13.95 -20.76
CA LEU A 44 8.57 -13.68 -19.40
C LEU A 44 9.23 -14.63 -18.39
N HIS A 45 9.30 -15.93 -18.69
CA HIS A 45 9.97 -16.92 -17.82
C HIS A 45 11.49 -16.73 -17.72
N TYR A 46 12.11 -16.09 -18.71
CA TYR A 46 13.51 -15.68 -18.65
C TYR A 46 13.74 -14.65 -17.54
N TYR A 47 12.90 -13.61 -17.45
CA TYR A 47 12.96 -12.61 -16.37
C TYR A 47 12.44 -13.16 -15.03
N TYR A 48 11.28 -13.82 -15.03
CA TYR A 48 10.58 -14.24 -13.84
C TYR A 48 10.17 -15.71 -13.92
N ARG A 49 10.95 -16.56 -13.25
CA ARG A 49 10.81 -18.03 -13.25
C ARG A 49 9.49 -18.54 -12.65
N SER A 50 8.79 -17.72 -11.85
CA SER A 50 7.52 -18.09 -11.23
C SER A 50 6.63 -16.88 -11.02
N LYS A 51 5.32 -17.13 -10.84
CA LYS A 51 4.33 -16.08 -10.57
C LYS A 51 4.63 -15.37 -9.24
N GLU A 52 5.13 -16.10 -8.26
CA GLU A 52 5.54 -15.58 -6.95
C GLU A 52 6.67 -14.56 -7.10
N LYS A 53 7.70 -14.88 -7.89
CA LYS A 53 8.83 -13.96 -8.14
C LYS A 53 8.38 -12.71 -8.90
N LEU A 54 7.48 -12.88 -9.87
CA LEU A 54 6.90 -11.76 -10.59
C LEU A 54 6.08 -10.85 -9.66
N PHE A 55 5.24 -11.45 -8.81
CA PHE A 55 4.45 -10.71 -7.82
C PHE A 55 5.34 -9.94 -6.83
N GLN A 56 6.40 -10.58 -6.32
CA GLN A 56 7.41 -9.91 -5.48
C GLN A 56 8.05 -8.72 -6.18
N ALA A 57 8.40 -8.85 -7.45
CA ALA A 57 9.00 -7.77 -8.23
C ALA A 57 8.02 -6.61 -8.46
N VAL A 58 6.74 -6.90 -8.72
CA VAL A 58 5.68 -5.88 -8.82
C VAL A 58 5.53 -5.14 -7.50
N MET A 59 5.41 -5.85 -6.37
CA MET A 59 5.28 -5.22 -5.05
C MET A 59 6.52 -4.39 -4.70
N LEU A 60 7.73 -4.89 -4.97
CA LEU A 60 8.97 -4.15 -4.74
C LEU A 60 9.06 -2.88 -5.59
N ARG A 61 8.64 -2.95 -6.86
CA ARG A 61 8.56 -1.77 -7.73
C ARG A 61 7.62 -0.73 -7.14
N LYS A 62 6.43 -1.14 -6.70
CA LYS A 62 5.47 -0.22 -6.07
C LYS A 62 5.99 0.41 -4.79
N THR A 63 6.64 -0.36 -3.94
CA THR A 63 7.29 0.19 -2.75
C THR A 63 8.33 1.25 -3.13
N ARG A 64 9.13 1.03 -4.18
CA ARG A 64 10.12 2.02 -4.65
C ARG A 64 9.49 3.30 -5.20
N GLU A 65 8.30 3.22 -5.80
CA GLU A 65 7.53 4.41 -6.24
C GLU A 65 6.98 5.21 -5.05
N ILE A 66 6.57 4.52 -3.99
CA ILE A 66 5.88 5.13 -2.84
C ILE A 66 6.86 5.69 -1.80
N VAL A 67 8.00 5.02 -1.56
CA VAL A 67 8.99 5.42 -0.53
C VAL A 67 9.41 6.91 -0.62
N PRO A 68 9.70 7.48 -1.81
CA PRO A 68 10.06 8.89 -1.93
C PRO A 68 8.96 9.87 -1.49
N LEU A 69 7.67 9.47 -1.58
CA LEU A 69 6.54 10.33 -1.22
C LEU A 69 6.56 10.70 0.27
N PHE A 70 7.09 9.82 1.12
CA PHE A 70 7.13 10.04 2.57
C PHE A 70 8.43 10.69 3.04
N ARG A 71 9.52 10.60 2.26
CA ARG A 71 10.84 11.13 2.67
C ARG A 71 10.78 12.62 3.02
N GLY A 72 10.16 13.43 2.15
CA GLY A 72 10.05 14.87 2.36
C GLY A 72 9.19 15.28 3.56
N ILE A 73 8.39 14.37 4.12
CA ILE A 73 7.59 14.63 5.32
C ILE A 73 8.50 14.64 6.55
N PHE A 74 9.40 13.65 6.67
CA PHE A 74 10.29 13.54 7.83
C PHE A 74 11.36 14.63 7.88
N GLU A 75 11.77 15.17 6.72
CA GLU A 75 12.75 16.26 6.63
C GLU A 75 12.24 17.59 7.23
N GLN A 76 10.92 17.73 7.42
CA GLN A 76 10.31 18.93 7.99
C GLN A 76 10.37 18.99 9.52
N GLY A 77 10.70 17.88 10.21
CA GLY A 77 10.78 17.84 11.67
C GLY A 77 9.45 18.13 12.38
N LEU A 78 8.32 17.72 11.78
CA LEU A 78 6.99 17.96 12.32
C LEU A 78 6.75 17.14 13.61
N PRO A 79 5.84 17.59 14.51
CA PRO A 79 5.38 16.78 15.63
C PRO A 79 4.83 15.42 15.20
N PHE A 80 4.78 14.44 16.12
CA PHE A 80 4.34 13.08 15.84
C PHE A 80 2.96 13.01 15.18
N GLU A 81 1.97 13.67 15.78
CA GLU A 81 0.60 13.71 15.26
C GLU A 81 0.53 14.31 13.85
N GLU A 82 1.16 15.47 13.64
CA GLU A 82 1.16 16.14 12.33
C GLU A 82 1.88 15.29 11.27
N THR A 83 2.98 14.63 11.64
CA THR A 83 3.70 13.71 10.75
C THR A 83 2.80 12.55 10.31
N LEU A 84 2.05 11.94 11.24
CA LEU A 84 1.11 10.87 10.91
C LEU A 84 -0.01 11.35 9.99
N ASN A 85 -0.55 12.55 10.24
CA ASN A 85 -1.57 13.16 9.37
C ASN A 85 -1.05 13.33 7.94
N ARG A 86 0.14 13.92 7.78
CA ARG A 86 0.76 14.12 6.46
C ARG A 86 1.02 12.80 5.72
N ILE A 87 1.54 11.79 6.41
CA ILE A 87 1.76 10.46 5.81
C ILE A 87 0.44 9.88 5.31
N ARG A 88 -0.64 9.95 6.11
CA ARG A 88 -1.95 9.44 5.72
C ARG A 88 -2.53 10.21 4.54
N GLU A 89 -2.43 11.54 4.54
CA GLU A 89 -2.89 12.38 3.42
C GLU A 89 -2.20 12.06 2.10
N GLU A 90 -0.87 11.96 2.10
CA GLU A 90 -0.08 11.63 0.90
C GLU A 90 -0.35 10.20 0.42
N ARG A 91 -0.41 9.24 1.34
CA ARG A 91 -0.79 7.86 1.03
C ARG A 91 -2.18 7.80 0.39
N ASP A 92 -3.16 8.44 1.00
CA ASP A 92 -4.54 8.47 0.52
C ASP A 92 -4.61 9.11 -0.87
N ARG A 93 -3.95 10.25 -1.06
CA ARG A 93 -3.88 10.94 -2.36
C ARG A 93 -3.31 10.01 -3.43
N TYR A 94 -2.21 9.32 -3.14
CA TYR A 94 -1.59 8.37 -4.06
C TYR A 94 -2.53 7.21 -4.39
N LEU A 95 -3.05 6.50 -3.36
CA LEU A 95 -3.89 5.32 -3.55
C LEU A 95 -5.16 5.66 -4.33
N LEU A 96 -5.82 6.77 -3.99
CA LEU A 96 -7.13 7.11 -4.57
C LEU A 96 -7.05 7.72 -5.97
N SER A 97 -5.89 8.26 -6.37
CA SER A 97 -5.69 8.86 -7.69
C SER A 97 -4.95 7.93 -8.65
N GLN A 98 -3.97 7.16 -8.17
CA GLN A 98 -3.09 6.37 -9.03
C GLN A 98 -3.49 4.89 -9.06
N VAL A 99 -3.86 4.30 -7.90
CA VAL A 99 -4.06 2.85 -7.79
C VAL A 99 -5.25 2.49 -6.87
N PRO A 100 -6.48 2.92 -7.20
CA PRO A 100 -7.63 2.83 -6.29
C PRO A 100 -8.03 1.38 -5.97
N GLN A 101 -7.66 0.40 -6.79
CA GLN A 101 -7.92 -1.02 -6.52
C GLN A 101 -6.93 -1.64 -5.52
N MET A 102 -5.78 -0.99 -5.28
CA MET A 102 -4.70 -1.54 -4.45
C MET A 102 -5.13 -1.90 -3.01
N PRO A 103 -5.91 -1.08 -2.28
CA PRO A 103 -6.30 -1.41 -0.90
C PRO A 103 -7.10 -2.72 -0.83
N TYR A 104 -8.10 -2.87 -1.69
CA TYR A 104 -8.91 -4.08 -1.77
C TYR A 104 -8.05 -5.29 -2.19
N PHE A 105 -7.21 -5.11 -3.21
CA PHE A 105 -6.30 -6.13 -3.68
C PHE A 105 -5.40 -6.65 -2.55
N LEU A 106 -4.66 -5.77 -1.88
CA LEU A 106 -3.75 -6.14 -0.80
C LEU A 106 -4.48 -6.82 0.35
N LEU A 107 -5.65 -6.32 0.74
CA LEU A 107 -6.45 -6.95 1.79
C LEU A 107 -6.83 -8.39 1.42
N SER A 108 -7.34 -8.59 0.20
CA SER A 108 -7.75 -9.93 -0.27
C SER A 108 -6.57 -10.91 -0.32
N GLU A 109 -5.42 -10.46 -0.81
CA GLU A 109 -4.21 -11.27 -0.92
C GLU A 109 -3.61 -11.61 0.45
N MET A 110 -3.51 -10.62 1.33
CA MET A 110 -2.95 -10.84 2.66
C MET A 110 -3.82 -11.78 3.51
N LEU A 111 -5.14 -11.74 3.35
CA LEU A 111 -6.06 -12.65 4.06
C LEU A 111 -5.96 -14.08 3.52
N LEU A 112 -6.01 -14.25 2.20
CA LEU A 112 -6.17 -15.55 1.57
C LEU A 112 -4.85 -16.29 1.31
N LYS A 113 -3.71 -15.59 1.28
CA LYS A 113 -2.42 -16.15 0.86
C LYS A 113 -1.32 -15.90 1.90
N PRO A 114 -1.02 -16.89 2.76
CA PRO A 114 0.03 -16.77 3.78
C PRO A 114 1.40 -16.39 3.22
N GLY A 115 1.77 -16.91 2.05
CA GLY A 115 3.03 -16.57 1.38
C GLY A 115 3.09 -15.10 0.94
N ASN A 116 2.02 -14.58 0.32
CA ASN A 116 1.95 -13.17 -0.08
C ASN A 116 1.93 -12.26 1.16
N ARG A 117 1.19 -12.66 2.21
CA ARG A 117 1.16 -11.94 3.49
C ARG A 117 2.55 -11.79 4.11
N ALA A 118 3.29 -12.89 4.26
CA ALA A 118 4.63 -12.86 4.84
C ALA A 118 5.59 -11.97 4.01
N MET A 119 5.46 -12.03 2.69
CA MET A 119 6.26 -11.22 1.78
C MET A 119 5.94 -9.72 1.90
N VAL A 120 4.66 -9.34 1.90
CA VAL A 120 4.25 -7.93 2.03
C VAL A 120 4.66 -7.37 3.40
N ILE A 121 4.49 -8.13 4.49
CA ILE A 121 4.94 -7.71 5.82
C ILE A 121 6.45 -7.47 5.83
N GLY A 122 7.23 -8.42 5.29
CA GLY A 122 8.69 -8.27 5.22
C GLY A 122 9.15 -7.11 4.32
N LEU A 123 8.34 -6.70 3.33
CA LEU A 123 8.59 -5.47 2.57
C LEU A 123 8.29 -4.21 3.40
N LEU A 124 7.17 -4.18 4.11
CA LEU A 124 6.78 -3.04 4.97
C LEU A 124 7.81 -2.77 6.06
N GLU A 125 8.33 -3.82 6.70
CA GLU A 125 9.37 -3.71 7.74
C GLU A 125 10.68 -3.10 7.23
N ARG A 126 10.93 -3.13 5.92
CA ARG A 126 12.12 -2.56 5.29
C ARG A 126 11.95 -1.12 4.84
N ILE A 127 10.74 -0.56 4.94
CA ILE A 127 10.46 0.81 4.54
C ILE A 127 10.97 1.75 5.63
N GLU A 128 11.87 2.66 5.28
CA GLU A 128 12.45 3.64 6.23
C GLU A 128 11.36 4.43 6.97
N ALA A 129 10.29 4.85 6.28
CA ALA A 129 9.19 5.58 6.89
C ALA A 129 8.53 4.81 8.06
N VAL A 130 8.42 3.47 7.96
CA VAL A 130 7.86 2.64 9.03
C VAL A 130 8.77 2.65 10.25
N GLN A 131 10.09 2.57 10.03
CA GLN A 131 11.09 2.63 11.09
C GLN A 131 11.14 4.02 11.76
N ARG A 132 11.03 5.11 10.98
CA ARG A 132 10.95 6.48 11.53
C ARG A 132 9.71 6.69 12.38
N VAL A 133 8.54 6.24 11.92
CA VAL A 133 7.29 6.33 12.70
C VAL A 133 7.41 5.53 14.00
N LYS A 134 8.07 4.37 13.97
CA LYS A 134 8.35 3.58 15.17
C LYS A 134 9.18 4.38 16.18
N GLU A 135 10.29 4.97 15.75
CA GLU A 135 11.18 5.77 16.60
C GLU A 135 10.44 6.96 17.23
N MET A 136 9.61 7.65 16.44
CA MET A 136 8.80 8.76 16.95
C MET A 136 7.77 8.30 17.99
N LEU A 137 7.09 7.18 17.74
CA LEU A 137 6.13 6.60 18.71
C LEU A 137 6.84 6.24 20.02
N GLU A 138 7.99 5.60 19.96
CA GLU A 138 8.78 5.21 21.14
C GLU A 138 9.21 6.45 21.94
N ALA A 139 9.64 7.52 21.27
CA ALA A 139 9.98 8.79 21.93
C ALA A 139 8.78 9.49 22.61
N GLU A 140 7.58 9.41 22.03
CA GLU A 140 6.36 9.94 22.65
C GLU A 140 5.95 9.15 23.90
N VAL A 141 6.13 7.82 23.87
CA VAL A 141 5.90 6.94 25.03
C VAL A 141 6.91 7.23 26.15
N GLU A 142 8.20 7.35 25.82
CA GLU A 142 9.25 7.66 26.79
C GLU A 142 9.04 9.04 27.44
N ALA A 143 8.54 10.01 26.68
CA ALA A 143 8.22 11.34 27.20
C ALA A 143 6.90 11.39 28.00
N GLY A 144 6.16 10.28 28.10
CA GLY A 144 4.87 10.21 28.79
C GLY A 144 3.76 11.02 28.12
N ARG A 145 3.92 11.40 26.85
CA ARG A 145 2.90 12.12 26.07
C ARG A 145 1.85 11.16 25.48
N ILE A 146 2.22 9.90 25.31
CA ILE A 146 1.36 8.81 24.86
C ILE A 146 1.49 7.63 25.83
N ARG A 147 0.38 6.91 26.07
CA ARG A 147 0.41 5.70 26.91
C ARG A 147 1.33 4.61 26.33
N PRO A 148 1.87 3.70 27.16
CA PRO A 148 2.62 2.55 26.65
C PRO A 148 1.83 1.73 25.63
N ILE A 149 2.41 1.52 24.45
CA ILE A 149 1.84 0.72 23.36
C ILE A 149 2.96 0.06 22.55
N ARG A 150 2.78 -1.19 22.14
CA ARG A 150 3.73 -1.84 21.23
C ARG A 150 3.54 -1.29 19.82
N PHE A 151 4.64 -1.05 19.10
CA PHE A 151 4.58 -0.56 17.72
C PHE A 151 3.70 -1.43 16.80
N GLY A 152 3.74 -2.76 16.96
CA GLY A 152 2.89 -3.67 16.20
C GLY A 152 1.40 -3.45 16.44
N ASP A 153 0.98 -3.18 17.68
CA ASP A 153 -0.42 -2.93 18.04
C ASP A 153 -0.87 -1.56 17.51
N PHE A 154 -0.01 -0.55 17.60
CA PHE A 154 -0.23 0.77 16.99
C PHE A 154 -0.41 0.66 15.47
N LEU A 155 0.51 -0.03 14.80
CA LEU A 155 0.47 -0.21 13.34
C LEU A 155 -0.78 -1.00 12.92
N PHE A 156 -1.16 -2.04 13.68
CA PHE A 156 -2.37 -2.80 13.43
C PHE A 156 -3.63 -1.93 13.57
N MET A 157 -3.73 -1.11 14.62
CA MET A 157 -4.83 -0.18 14.83
C MET A 157 -4.94 0.82 13.66
N LEU A 158 -3.81 1.46 13.30
CA LEU A 158 -3.74 2.42 12.21
C LEU A 158 -4.15 1.78 10.87
N LEU A 159 -3.55 0.65 10.51
CA LEU A 159 -3.83 -0.04 9.25
C LEU A 159 -5.25 -0.57 9.18
N THR A 160 -5.83 -1.04 10.29
CA THR A 160 -7.21 -1.56 10.32
C THR A 160 -8.22 -0.46 10.05
N LEU A 161 -8.10 0.68 10.72
CA LEU A 161 -8.99 1.83 10.53
C LEU A 161 -8.86 2.42 9.13
N ASP A 162 -7.64 2.50 8.61
CA ASP A 162 -7.37 3.10 7.30
C ASP A 162 -7.77 2.19 6.14
N THR A 163 -7.42 0.91 6.21
CA THR A 163 -7.69 -0.05 5.14
C THR A 163 -9.18 -0.35 5.03
N SER A 164 -9.90 -0.46 6.14
CA SER A 164 -11.35 -0.69 6.12
C SER A 164 -12.10 0.47 5.46
N SER A 165 -11.73 1.71 5.81
CA SER A 165 -12.32 2.92 5.24
C SER A 165 -12.00 3.07 3.75
N LEU A 166 -10.73 2.90 3.35
CA LEU A 166 -10.31 2.95 1.95
C LEU A 166 -10.96 1.83 1.12
N THR A 167 -11.13 0.64 1.69
CA THR A 167 -11.81 -0.47 1.01
C THR A 167 -13.29 -0.16 0.84
N ALA A 168 -13.96 0.37 1.86
CA ALA A 168 -15.36 0.80 1.75
C ALA A 168 -15.54 1.86 0.65
N ILE A 169 -14.66 2.87 0.61
CA ILE A 169 -14.65 3.90 -0.46
C ILE A 169 -14.44 3.25 -1.83
N SER A 170 -13.54 2.29 -1.94
CA SER A 170 -13.23 1.61 -3.21
C SER A 170 -14.41 0.78 -3.71
N VAL A 171 -15.13 0.11 -2.81
CA VAL A 171 -16.37 -0.65 -3.12
C VAL A 171 -17.48 0.29 -3.59
N CYS A 172 -17.60 1.47 -2.97
CA CYS A 172 -18.59 2.49 -3.34
C CYS A 172 -18.28 3.25 -4.64
N ARG A 173 -17.19 2.94 -5.36
CA ARG A 173 -16.81 3.55 -6.64
C ARG A 173 -16.96 2.59 -7.85
N GLY A 174 -17.57 1.42 -7.66
CA GLY A 174 -17.66 0.33 -8.66
C GLY A 174 -19.04 0.07 -9.31
N LYS A 175 -20.04 0.94 -9.11
CA LYS A 175 -21.45 0.85 -9.51
C LYS A 175 -22.02 2.23 -9.92
N GLU A 176 -21.98 2.55 -11.21
CA GLU A 176 -22.48 3.82 -11.78
C GLU A 176 -23.77 4.38 -11.13
N GLY A 177 -23.73 5.66 -10.74
CA GLY A 177 -24.92 6.49 -10.51
C GLY A 177 -25.18 6.99 -9.09
N ILE A 178 -24.58 6.42 -8.03
CA ILE A 178 -24.79 6.83 -6.61
C ILE A 178 -23.47 7.24 -5.91
N GLU A 179 -22.34 7.18 -6.63
CA GLU A 179 -21.03 6.82 -6.06
C GLU A 179 -20.12 7.94 -5.58
N THR A 180 -20.10 9.09 -6.25
CA THR A 180 -19.07 10.09 -5.97
C THR A 180 -19.34 10.83 -4.67
N GLU A 181 -20.59 11.19 -4.40
CA GLU A 181 -20.96 11.95 -3.20
C GLU A 181 -20.93 11.09 -1.93
N VAL A 182 -21.31 9.81 -2.02
CA VAL A 182 -21.17 8.86 -0.90
C VAL A 182 -19.69 8.57 -0.63
N ALA A 183 -18.89 8.30 -1.67
CA ALA A 183 -17.45 8.12 -1.51
C ALA A 183 -16.77 9.38 -0.91
N GLN A 184 -17.14 10.58 -1.36
CA GLN A 184 -16.62 11.84 -0.82
C GLN A 184 -17.02 12.06 0.65
N ARG A 185 -18.28 11.78 1.01
CA ARG A 185 -18.74 11.86 2.41
C ARG A 185 -18.02 10.84 3.30
N LEU A 186 -17.86 9.60 2.84
CA LEU A 186 -17.10 8.58 3.55
C LEU A 186 -15.63 8.97 3.71
N MET A 187 -15.01 9.56 2.70
CA MET A 187 -13.63 10.09 2.77
C MET A 187 -13.48 11.21 3.79
N ALA A 188 -14.39 12.18 3.79
CA ALA A 188 -14.39 13.29 4.73
C ALA A 188 -14.58 12.78 6.16
N SER A 189 -15.59 11.94 6.38
CA SER A 189 -15.85 11.32 7.69
C SER A 189 -14.65 10.50 8.18
N TYR A 190 -14.06 9.69 7.31
CA TYR A 190 -12.90 8.85 7.61
C TYR A 190 -11.69 9.67 8.09
N ARG A 191 -11.29 10.71 7.34
CA ARG A 191 -10.07 11.48 7.64
C ARG A 191 -10.13 12.17 8.99
N GLU A 192 -11.28 12.75 9.31
CA GLU A 192 -11.49 13.49 10.55
C GLU A 192 -11.62 12.54 11.75
N HIS A 193 -12.46 11.51 11.65
CA HIS A 193 -12.82 10.69 12.81
C HIS A 193 -11.77 9.64 13.15
N ASN A 194 -11.15 8.98 12.16
CA ASN A 194 -10.22 7.88 12.47
C ASN A 194 -8.92 8.38 13.09
N MET A 195 -8.45 9.57 12.72
CA MET A 195 -7.29 10.16 13.41
C MET A 195 -7.62 10.50 14.85
N GLN A 196 -8.75 11.18 15.08
CA GLN A 196 -9.17 11.50 16.43
C GLN A 196 -9.29 10.24 17.30
N LEU A 197 -9.90 9.16 16.80
CA LEU A 197 -10.00 7.89 17.53
C LEU A 197 -8.62 7.29 17.88
N ILE A 198 -7.66 7.36 16.95
CA ILE A 198 -6.30 6.87 17.20
C ILE A 198 -5.63 7.72 18.29
N LEU A 199 -5.68 9.05 18.18
CA LEU A 199 -5.06 9.96 19.13
C LEU A 199 -5.68 9.87 20.53
N GLU A 200 -7.01 9.80 20.61
CA GLU A 200 -7.73 9.54 21.86
C GLU A 200 -7.31 8.21 22.49
N ALA A 201 -7.16 7.16 21.69
CA ALA A 201 -6.68 5.86 22.15
C ALA A 201 -5.20 5.84 22.56
N LEU A 202 -4.45 6.91 22.29
CA LEU A 202 -3.03 7.07 22.63
C LEU A 202 -2.80 8.00 23.83
N LYS A 203 -3.82 8.69 24.35
CA LYS A 203 -3.67 9.56 25.52
C LYS A 203 -3.06 8.79 26.73
N PRO A 204 -2.22 9.46 27.55
CA PRO A 204 -1.55 8.85 28.72
C PRO A 204 -2.49 8.18 29.72
#